data_AF-A0A0P1ECK8-F1
#
_entry.id   AF-A0A0P1ECK8-F1
#
_cell.length_a   1.000
_cell.length_b   1.000
_cell.length_c   1.000
_cell.angle_alpha   90.00
_cell.angle_beta   90.00
_cell.angle_gamma   90.00
#
_symmetry.space_group_name_H-M   'P 1'
#
loop_
_entity.id
_entity.type
_entity.pdbx_description
1 polymer ?
#
loop_
_entity_poly.entity_id
_entity_poly.type
_entity_poly.pdbx_seq_one_letter_code
_entity_poly.pdbx_strand_id
1 'polypeptide(L)'
;MDRKLNSSDVIDVLSDLFIIRGVPSYIRSDNGPEFIAVAVQDWINAVGAKTAYIEPGSPWENGYCESFNARFRDEFLNGEVFYNLREAQILIEEWRKHYNTKRPHSALGHKPPAPETIVQMDQRPVMH
;
A
#
# COMPACT_ATOMS: atom_id res chain seq x y z
N MET A 1 -8.17 18.46 -10.71
CA MET A 1 -7.80 17.06 -10.48
C MET A 1 -6.86 16.68 -11.60
N ASP A 2 -5.56 16.74 -11.32
CA ASP A 2 -4.55 16.30 -12.27
C ASP A 2 -4.63 14.78 -12.42
N ARG A 3 -4.60 14.31 -13.66
CA ARG A 3 -4.85 12.91 -14.02
C ARG A 3 -3.56 12.07 -14.02
N LYS A 4 -2.44 12.67 -13.60
CA LYS A 4 -1.10 12.09 -13.59
C LYS A 4 -0.44 12.40 -12.25
N LEU A 5 0.22 11.41 -11.67
CA LEU A 5 1.12 11.60 -10.55
C LEU A 5 2.44 12.14 -11.09
N ASN A 6 2.86 13.30 -10.58
CA ASN A 6 4.19 13.83 -10.84
C ASN A 6 5.15 13.38 -9.72
N SER A 7 6.43 13.71 -9.86
CA SER A 7 7.45 13.32 -8.87
C SER A 7 7.18 13.87 -7.47
N SER A 8 6.65 15.09 -7.33
CA SER A 8 6.30 15.64 -6.02
C SER A 8 5.15 14.87 -5.37
N ASP A 9 4.11 14.50 -6.11
CA ASP A 9 2.99 13.72 -5.57
C ASP A 9 3.48 12.36 -5.02
N VAL A 10 4.40 11.70 -5.74
CA VAL A 10 4.99 10.43 -5.28
C VAL A 10 5.84 10.63 -4.03
N ILE A 11 6.67 11.68 -3.98
CA ILE A 11 7.49 12.00 -2.82
C ILE A 11 6.62 12.29 -1.60
N ASP A 12 5.53 13.03 -1.74
CA ASP A 12 4.62 13.35 -0.64
C ASP A 12 3.98 12.07 -0.08
N VAL A 13 3.47 11.19 -0.94
CA VAL A 13 2.88 9.91 -0.52
C VAL A 13 3.91 9.01 0.17
N LEU A 14 5.14 8.91 -0.38
CA LEU A 14 6.19 8.12 0.24
C LEU A 14 6.63 8.72 1.58
N SER A 15 6.68 10.05 1.70
CA SER A 15 7.02 10.75 2.94
C SER A 15 6.02 10.39 4.05
N ASP A 16 4.72 10.48 3.76
CA ASP A 16 3.66 10.10 4.70
C ASP A 16 3.78 8.63 5.12
N LEU A 17 4.05 7.74 4.17
CA LEU A 17 4.25 6.31 4.46
C LEU A 17 5.47 6.08 5.35
N PHE A 18 6.57 6.81 5.11
CA PHE A 18 7.81 6.66 5.88
C PHE A 18 7.67 7.19 7.30
N ILE A 19 6.87 8.24 7.50
CA ILE A 19 6.51 8.73 8.83
C ILE A 19 5.72 7.67 9.61
N ILE A 20 4.76 7.00 8.96
CA ILE A 20 3.86 6.05 9.63
C ILE A 20 4.52 4.67 9.84
N ARG A 21 5.38 4.23 8.93
CA ARG A 21 5.92 2.86 8.89
C ARG A 21 7.41 2.78 9.20
N GLY A 22 8.10 3.91 9.27
CA GLY A 22 9.55 3.98 9.27
C GLY A 22 10.14 3.90 7.86
N VAL A 23 11.42 4.28 7.75
CA VAL A 23 12.15 4.22 6.48
C VAL A 23 12.53 2.76 6.17
N PRO A 24 12.11 2.19 5.03
CA PRO A 24 12.48 0.84 4.64
C PRO A 24 13.91 0.80 4.07
N SER A 25 14.54 -0.37 4.11
CA SER A 25 15.83 -0.56 3.44
C SER A 25 15.72 -0.48 1.91
N TYR A 26 14.59 -0.95 1.34
CA TYR A 26 14.33 -0.96 -0.09
C TYR A 26 12.87 -0.63 -0.42
N ILE A 27 12.65 0.13 -1.48
CA ILE A 27 11.37 0.29 -2.16
C ILE A 27 11.42 -0.53 -3.44
N ARG A 28 10.54 -1.52 -3.58
CA ARG A 28 10.37 -2.28 -4.82
C ARG A 28 9.34 -1.58 -5.70
N SER A 29 9.67 -1.33 -6.96
CA SER A 29 8.74 -0.73 -7.92
C SER A 29 8.99 -1.24 -9.35
N ASP A 30 8.04 -0.97 -10.23
CA ASP A 30 8.26 -1.16 -11.66
C ASP A 30 9.09 0.00 -12.26
N ASN A 31 9.34 -0.08 -13.56
CA ASN A 31 10.07 0.96 -14.30
C ASN A 31 9.15 2.11 -14.75
N GLY A 32 8.05 2.36 -14.03
CA GLY A 32 7.13 3.46 -14.30
C GLY A 32 7.84 4.81 -14.26
N PRO A 33 7.48 5.76 -15.16
CA PRO A 33 8.14 7.05 -15.29
C PRO A 33 8.16 7.84 -13.97
N GLU A 34 7.17 7.63 -13.10
CA GLU A 34 7.12 8.29 -11.80
C GLU A 34 8.17 7.76 -10.82
N PHE A 35 8.53 6.48 -10.89
CA PHE A 35 9.52 5.86 -10.00
C PHE A 35 10.95 5.92 -10.54
N ILE A 36 11.14 6.04 -11.85
CA ILE A 36 12.46 6.26 -12.46
C ILE A 36 12.82 7.75 -12.55
N ALA A 37 11.92 8.65 -12.17
CA ALA A 37 12.21 10.08 -12.13
C ALA A 37 13.39 10.37 -11.19
N VAL A 38 14.37 11.13 -11.67
CA VAL A 38 15.60 11.45 -10.92
C VAL A 38 15.28 12.07 -9.57
N ALA A 39 14.31 12.99 -9.50
CA ALA A 39 13.91 13.64 -8.25
C ALA A 39 13.41 12.64 -7.19
N VAL A 40 12.67 11.60 -7.60
CA VAL A 40 12.17 10.57 -6.68
C VAL A 40 13.33 9.69 -6.22
N GLN A 41 14.21 9.28 -7.14
CA GLN A 41 15.39 8.48 -6.80
C GLN A 41 16.33 9.20 -5.84
N ASP A 42 16.62 10.48 -6.09
CA ASP A 42 17.46 11.31 -5.24
C ASP A 42 16.86 11.44 -3.84
N TRP A 43 15.55 11.68 -3.75
CA TRP A 43 14.86 11.75 -2.48
C TRP A 43 14.90 10.42 -1.70
N ILE A 44 14.62 9.29 -2.35
CA ILE A 44 14.66 7.95 -1.73
C ILE A 44 16.06 7.66 -1.16
N ASN A 45 17.11 7.96 -1.93
CA ASN A 45 18.48 7.80 -1.48
C ASN A 45 18.83 8.74 -0.32
N ALA A 46 18.37 10.00 -0.36
CA ALA A 46 18.63 10.98 0.67
C ALA A 46 18.03 10.61 2.03
N VAL A 47 16.86 9.95 2.04
CA VAL A 47 16.23 9.46 3.28
C VAL A 47 16.80 8.12 3.76
N GLY A 48 17.76 7.54 3.04
CA GLY A 48 18.48 6.32 3.43
C GLY A 48 17.85 5.01 2.95
N ALA A 49 16.83 5.08 2.10
CA ALA A 49 16.25 3.93 1.43
C ALA A 49 16.94 3.70 0.05
N LYS A 50 16.71 2.54 -0.55
CA LYS A 50 17.19 2.21 -1.91
C LYS A 50 16.03 1.78 -2.80
N THR A 51 16.15 1.96 -4.11
CA THR A 51 15.19 1.41 -5.07
C THR A 51 15.60 0.02 -5.54
N ALA A 52 14.63 -0.88 -5.67
CA ALA A 52 14.77 -2.20 -6.26
C ALA A 52 13.76 -2.32 -7.41
N TYR A 53 14.20 -1.97 -8.62
CA TYR A 53 13.35 -2.08 -9.81
C TYR A 53 13.19 -3.54 -10.23
N ILE A 54 12.01 -3.88 -10.73
CA ILE A 54 11.80 -5.18 -11.39
C ILE A 54 12.67 -5.27 -12.66
N GLU A 55 13.16 -6.47 -12.94
CA GLU A 55 13.95 -6.72 -14.13
C GLU A 55 13.10 -6.53 -15.41
N PRO A 56 13.65 -5.89 -16.46
CA PRO A 56 12.95 -5.76 -17.73
C PRO A 56 12.58 -7.14 -18.29
N GLY A 57 11.30 -7.35 -18.59
CA GLY A 57 10.79 -8.64 -19.07
C GLY A 57 10.43 -9.64 -17.97
N SER A 58 10.45 -9.23 -16.70
CA SER A 58 10.12 -10.06 -15.54
C SER A 58 8.79 -9.67 -14.85
N PRO A 59 7.62 -9.78 -15.51
CA PRO A 59 6.35 -9.33 -14.93
C PRO A 59 5.97 -10.07 -13.63
N TRP A 60 6.40 -11.32 -13.47
CA TRP A 60 6.15 -12.12 -12.25
C TRP A 60 6.70 -11.45 -10.98
N GLU A 61 7.68 -10.56 -11.11
CA GLU A 61 8.25 -9.79 -10.02
C GLU A 61 7.33 -8.71 -9.45
N ASN A 62 6.26 -8.36 -10.17
CA ASN A 62 5.23 -7.41 -9.77
C ASN A 62 3.90 -8.10 -9.39
N GLY A 63 3.90 -9.43 -9.30
CA GLY A 63 2.68 -10.23 -9.14
C GLY A 63 1.84 -9.85 -7.91
N TYR A 64 2.44 -9.32 -6.84
CA TYR A 64 1.70 -8.82 -5.67
C TYR A 64 0.86 -7.58 -6.02
N CYS A 65 1.44 -6.57 -6.64
CA CYS A 65 0.73 -5.35 -7.02
C CYS A 65 -0.32 -5.65 -8.10
N GLU A 66 -0.01 -6.52 -9.07
CA GLU A 66 -0.96 -6.96 -10.08
C GLU A 66 -2.14 -7.70 -9.46
N SER A 67 -1.88 -8.64 -8.54
CA SER A 67 -2.93 -9.36 -7.82
C SER A 67 -3.80 -8.42 -6.97
N PHE A 68 -3.18 -7.46 -6.28
CA PHE A 68 -3.90 -6.43 -5.53
C PHE A 68 -4.82 -5.62 -6.44
N ASN A 69 -4.29 -5.08 -7.55
CA ASN A 69 -5.04 -4.23 -8.48
C ASN A 69 -6.19 -5.00 -9.17
N ALA A 70 -5.97 -6.26 -9.55
CA ALA A 70 -7.02 -7.11 -10.09
C ALA A 70 -8.15 -7.31 -9.06
N ARG A 71 -7.81 -7.61 -7.81
CA ARG A 71 -8.80 -7.79 -6.73
C ARG A 71 -9.55 -6.51 -6.42
N PHE A 72 -8.85 -5.39 -6.35
CA PHE A 72 -9.46 -4.08 -6.14
C PHE A 72 -10.45 -3.74 -7.26
N ARG A 73 -10.13 -4.10 -8.51
CA ARG A 73 -11.04 -3.91 -9.63
C ARG A 73 -12.26 -4.83 -9.55
N ASP A 74 -12.04 -6.13 -9.46
CA ASP A 74 -13.11 -7.14 -9.52
C ASP A 74 -14.03 -7.12 -8.29
N GLU A 75 -13.47 -6.94 -7.09
CA GLU A 75 -14.22 -7.06 -5.84
C GLU A 75 -14.81 -5.74 -5.36
N PHE A 76 -14.34 -4.60 -5.88
CA PHE A 76 -14.78 -3.28 -5.41
C PHE A 76 -15.17 -2.35 -6.55
N LEU A 77 -14.24 -1.94 -7.42
CA LEU A 77 -14.54 -0.92 -8.43
C LEU A 77 -15.65 -1.34 -9.41
N ASN A 78 -15.73 -2.62 -9.78
CA ASN A 78 -16.78 -3.13 -10.66
C ASN A 78 -18.15 -3.29 -9.96
N GLY A 79 -18.18 -3.31 -8.63
CA GLY A 79 -19.39 -3.50 -7.83
C GLY A 79 -20.01 -2.20 -7.32
N GLU A 80 -19.28 -1.08 -7.39
CA GLU A 80 -19.68 0.18 -6.77
C GLU A 80 -20.03 1.25 -7.82
N VAL A 81 -21.03 2.09 -7.50
CA VAL A 81 -21.35 3.31 -8.25
C VAL A 81 -21.06 4.51 -7.34
N PHE A 82 -20.08 5.32 -7.72
CA PHE A 82 -19.69 6.50 -6.94
C PHE A 82 -20.46 7.74 -7.40
N TYR A 83 -21.10 8.46 -6.48
CA TYR A 83 -21.82 9.70 -6.81
C TYR A 83 -20.91 10.93 -6.81
N ASN A 84 -19.81 10.88 -6.06
CA ASN A 84 -18.78 11.92 -6.07
C ASN A 84 -17.41 11.38 -5.64
N LEU A 85 -16.37 12.20 -5.83
CA LEU A 85 -14.99 11.80 -5.53
C LEU A 85 -14.75 11.57 -4.03
N ARG A 86 -15.37 12.36 -3.15
CA ARG A 86 -15.17 12.22 -1.70
C ARG A 86 -15.74 10.89 -1.20
N GLU A 87 -16.91 10.52 -1.70
CA GLU A 87 -17.49 9.20 -1.44
C GLU A 87 -16.56 8.09 -1.92
N ALA A 88 -16.05 8.16 -3.15
CA ALA A 88 -15.08 7.20 -3.66
C ALA A 88 -13.85 7.07 -2.75
N GLN A 89 -13.27 8.19 -2.30
CA GLN A 89 -12.12 8.17 -1.38
C GLN A 89 -12.43 7.47 -0.06
N ILE A 90 -13.60 7.71 0.53
CA ILE A 90 -14.02 7.08 1.79
C ILE A 90 -14.19 5.57 1.60
N LEU A 91 -14.93 5.16 0.56
CA LEU A 91 -15.22 3.75 0.32
C LEU A 91 -13.95 2.97 -0.08
N ILE A 92 -13.05 3.57 -0.88
CA ILE A 92 -11.75 2.98 -1.22
C ILE A 92 -10.91 2.76 0.03
N GLU A 93 -10.89 3.72 0.96
CA GLU A 93 -10.12 3.61 2.20
C GLU A 93 -10.70 2.52 3.12
N GLU A 94 -12.03 2.43 3.24
CA GLU A 94 -12.68 1.35 3.99
C GLU A 94 -12.40 -0.03 3.38
N TRP A 95 -12.45 -0.14 2.05
CA TRP A 95 -12.08 -1.38 1.37
C TRP A 95 -10.61 -1.73 1.59
N ARG A 96 -9.69 -0.76 1.51
CA ARG A 96 -8.25 -0.96 1.77
C ARG A 96 -8.02 -1.49 3.18
N LYS A 97 -8.69 -0.93 4.19
CA LYS A 97 -8.60 -1.43 5.58
C LYS A 97 -9.12 -2.86 5.66
N HIS A 98 -10.31 -3.14 5.10
CA HIS A 98 -10.88 -4.48 5.08
C HIS A 98 -9.94 -5.50 4.42
N TYR A 99 -9.39 -5.17 3.25
CA TYR A 99 -8.45 -6.00 2.52
C TYR A 99 -7.22 -6.37 3.35
N ASN A 100 -6.68 -5.40 4.09
CA ASN A 100 -5.46 -5.57 4.87
C ASN A 100 -5.68 -6.17 6.25
N THR A 101 -6.84 -5.97 6.90
CA THR A 101 -7.03 -6.40 8.30
C THR A 101 -8.02 -7.54 8.50
N LYS A 102 -8.89 -7.81 7.52
CA LYS A 102 -10.00 -8.78 7.67
C LYS A 102 -10.08 -9.82 6.55
N ARG A 103 -9.83 -9.41 5.29
CA ARG A 103 -9.99 -10.29 4.13
C ARG A 103 -9.05 -11.50 4.22
N PRO A 104 -9.54 -12.74 4.05
CA PRO A 104 -8.69 -13.92 4.07
C PRO A 104 -7.89 -14.05 2.77
N HIS A 105 -6.60 -14.36 2.87
CA HIS A 105 -5.73 -14.61 1.71
C HIS A 105 -5.22 -16.03 1.74
N SER A 106 -5.47 -16.80 0.68
CA SER A 106 -5.04 -18.20 0.56
C SER A 106 -3.52 -18.34 0.68
N ALA A 107 -2.77 -17.42 0.06
CA ALA A 107 -1.30 -17.36 0.15
C ALA A 107 -0.78 -17.13 1.58
N LEU A 108 -1.62 -16.61 2.48
CA LEU A 108 -1.28 -16.35 3.89
C LEU A 108 -1.99 -17.33 4.83
N GLY A 109 -2.39 -18.51 4.35
CA GLY A 109 -3.09 -19.51 5.17
C GLY A 109 -4.45 -19.03 5.68
N HIS A 110 -5.19 -18.30 4.82
CA HIS A 110 -6.47 -17.65 5.13
C HIS A 110 -6.41 -16.55 6.19
N LYS A 111 -5.22 -15.99 6.44
CA LYS A 111 -5.05 -14.81 7.29
C LYS A 111 -5.04 -13.52 6.46
N PRO A 112 -5.45 -12.38 7.04
CA PRO A 112 -5.23 -11.08 6.43
C PRO A 112 -3.74 -10.68 6.48
N PRO A 113 -3.28 -9.74 5.63
CA PRO A 113 -1.88 -9.29 5.58
C PRO A 113 -1.41 -8.60 6.87
N ALA A 114 -2.30 -7.85 7.52
CA ALA A 114 -2.05 -7.11 8.75
C ALA A 114 -3.23 -7.35 9.72
N PRO A 115 -3.34 -8.55 10.32
CA PRO A 115 -4.42 -8.86 11.25
C PRO A 115 -4.41 -7.88 12.42
N GLU A 116 -5.58 -7.35 12.76
CA GLU A 116 -5.75 -6.58 13.99
C GLU A 116 -5.53 -7.52 15.19
N THR A 117 -4.37 -7.41 15.83
CA THR A 117 -4.11 -8.10 17.10
C THR A 117 -4.84 -7.35 18.20
N ILE A 118 -5.95 -7.91 18.68
CA ILE A 118 -6.57 -7.47 19.93
C ILE A 118 -5.59 -7.86 21.05
N VAL A 119 -4.87 -6.89 21.61
CA VAL A 119 -4.09 -7.11 22.83
C VAL A 119 -5.09 -7.27 23.95
N GLN A 120 -5.31 -8.51 24.39
CA GLN A 120 -6.12 -8.79 25.56
C GLN A 120 -5.34 -8.29 26.78
N MET A 121 -5.67 -7.09 27.27
CA MET A 121 -5.12 -6.60 28.53
C MET A 121 -5.59 -7.55 29.63
N ASP A 122 -4.64 -8.31 30.17
CA ASP A 122 -4.86 -9.25 31.24
C ASP A 122 -5.27 -8.49 32.50
N GLN A 123 -6.58 -8.39 32.75
CA GLN A 123 -7.12 -7.78 33.97
C GLN A 123 -6.94 -8.76 35.13
N ARG A 124 -5.70 -9.01 35.56
CA ARG A 124 -5.48 -9.65 36.86
C ARG A 124 -5.74 -8.61 37.93
N PRO A 125 -6.72 -8.80 38.82
CA PRO A 125 -6.90 -7.92 39.96
C PRO A 125 -5.66 -8.03 40.86
N VAL A 126 -5.07 -6.88 41.20
CA VAL A 126 -4.03 -6.80 42.22
C VAL A 126 -4.70 -7.07 43.57
N MET A 127 -4.55 -8.29 44.08
CA MET A 127 -4.94 -8.63 45.43
C MET A 127 -4.03 -7.85 46.40
N HIS A 128 -4.65 -7.04 47.26
CA HIS A 128 -3.99 -6.29 48.34
C HIS A 128 -3.66 -7.20 49.52
#